data_AF-A0AA51RT26-F1
#
_entry.id   AF-A0AA51RT26-F1
#
_cell.length_a   1.000
_cell.length_b   1.000
_cell.length_c   1.000
_cell.angle_alpha   90.00
_cell.angle_beta   90.00
_cell.angle_gamma   90.00
#
_symmetry.space_group_name_H-M   'P 1'
#
loop_
_entity.id
_entity.type
_entity.pdbx_description
1 polymer ?
#
loop_
_entity_poly.entity_id
_entity_poly.type
_entity_poly.pdbx_seq_one_letter_code
_entity_poly.pdbx_strand_id
1 'polypeptide(L)'
;MNDPYDLDQNPSEQANQSANTDDVRSKTQIKNELKEITEFGVELASMGLSIIKKLPLDEEIVEAFEEIDTVKGNEAKKRHFKRIGKLLRERELDDVRIALERIKLGKPLSTSAEPSLRDLWFDKLINQNENPEAFISAFPNSDRQKLRQLIRNAKKDPSKHAGKLKQYISSVQ
;
A
#
# COMPACT_ATOMS: atom_id res chain seq x y z
N MET A 1 6.71 -52.71 46.90
CA MET A 1 7.12 -52.43 45.50
C MET A 1 5.97 -52.90 44.63
N ASN A 2 4.97 -52.04 44.40
CA ASN A 2 3.84 -52.35 43.52
C ASN A 2 3.75 -51.22 42.50
N ASP A 3 3.92 -51.62 41.26
CA ASP A 3 3.91 -50.83 40.04
C ASP A 3 2.48 -50.36 39.75
N PRO A 4 2.19 -49.04 39.60
CA PRO A 4 0.82 -48.54 39.53
C PRO A 4 0.36 -48.13 38.12
N TYR A 5 0.94 -48.68 37.05
CA TYR A 5 0.48 -48.36 35.68
C TYR A 5 0.00 -49.60 34.93
N ASP A 6 -1.27 -49.98 35.18
CA ASP A 6 -2.13 -50.48 34.10
C ASP A 6 -3.62 -50.29 34.44
N LEU A 7 -4.44 -50.20 33.40
CA LEU A 7 -5.92 -50.09 33.30
C LEU A 7 -6.47 -48.77 32.72
N ASP A 8 -6.41 -48.71 31.39
CA ASP A 8 -7.55 -48.72 30.47
C ASP A 8 -8.74 -47.73 30.63
N GLN A 9 -9.00 -47.04 29.52
CA GLN A 9 -10.30 -46.57 28.95
C GLN A 9 -10.97 -45.27 29.47
N ASN A 10 -10.84 -44.25 28.59
CA ASN A 10 -11.69 -43.09 28.29
C ASN A 10 -13.22 -43.42 28.39
N PRO A 11 -14.11 -42.57 28.97
CA PRO A 11 -14.72 -41.47 28.23
C PRO A 11 -15.24 -40.30 29.10
N SER A 12 -14.75 -39.08 28.90
CA SER A 12 -15.48 -37.87 29.33
C SER A 12 -15.17 -36.72 28.39
N GLU A 13 -16.12 -36.52 27.48
CA GLU A 13 -16.30 -35.32 26.68
C GLU A 13 -16.06 -34.06 27.54
N GLN A 14 -14.97 -33.37 27.26
CA GLN A 14 -14.85 -31.96 27.61
C GLN A 14 -14.69 -31.18 26.32
N ALA A 15 -15.81 -30.54 25.97
CA ALA A 15 -16.00 -29.62 24.89
C ALA A 15 -14.83 -28.63 24.78
N ASN A 16 -13.98 -28.83 23.77
CA ASN A 16 -13.16 -27.74 23.25
C ASN A 16 -14.02 -26.90 22.30
N GLN A 17 -14.98 -26.17 22.88
CA GLN A 17 -15.42 -24.90 22.32
C GLN A 17 -14.38 -23.87 22.78
N SER A 18 -13.37 -23.63 21.96
CA SER A 18 -12.58 -22.41 22.06
C SER A 18 -12.49 -21.75 20.69
N ALA A 19 -13.15 -20.60 20.64
CA ALA A 19 -13.15 -19.56 19.63
C ALA A 19 -12.08 -19.66 18.54
N ASN A 20 -12.55 -19.79 17.30
CA ASN A 20 -11.78 -19.38 16.12
C ASN A 20 -12.59 -18.31 15.37
N THR A 21 -12.74 -17.16 16.02
CA THR A 21 -13.34 -15.95 15.44
C THR A 21 -12.27 -15.16 14.70
N ASP A 22 -11.73 -15.70 13.61
CA ASP A 22 -10.88 -14.94 12.67
C ASP A 22 -10.75 -15.58 11.26
N ASP A 23 -11.38 -16.74 10.99
CA ASP A 23 -11.15 -17.52 9.75
C ASP A 23 -12.40 -17.72 8.89
N VAL A 24 -12.96 -16.65 8.32
CA VAL A 24 -13.83 -16.80 7.12
C VAL A 24 -13.69 -15.62 6.18
N ARG A 25 -12.51 -15.45 5.57
CA ARG A 25 -12.50 -14.88 4.21
C ARG A 25 -13.21 -15.90 3.33
N SER A 26 -14.40 -15.57 2.82
CA SER A 26 -15.20 -16.53 2.08
C SER A 26 -14.41 -17.05 0.86
N LYS A 27 -14.55 -18.33 0.53
CA LYS A 27 -13.94 -18.94 -0.66
C LYS A 27 -14.21 -18.12 -1.95
N THR A 28 -15.33 -17.40 -1.97
CA THR A 28 -15.72 -16.47 -3.04
C THR A 28 -14.87 -15.20 -3.08
N GLN A 29 -14.55 -14.57 -1.94
CA GLN A 29 -13.69 -13.38 -1.88
C GLN A 29 -12.26 -13.69 -2.34
N ILE A 30 -11.70 -14.79 -1.86
CA ILE A 30 -10.37 -15.26 -2.30
C ILE A 30 -10.39 -15.44 -3.82
N LYS A 31 -11.41 -16.10 -4.38
CA LYS A 31 -11.52 -16.31 -5.83
C LYS A 31 -11.61 -15.00 -6.62
N ASN A 32 -12.32 -13.99 -6.10
CA ASN A 32 -12.45 -12.69 -6.76
C ASN A 32 -11.12 -11.93 -6.77
N GLU A 33 -10.40 -11.90 -5.65
CA GLU A 33 -9.09 -11.24 -5.57
C GLU A 33 -8.05 -11.91 -6.48
N LEU A 34 -8.08 -13.25 -6.58
CA LEU A 34 -7.24 -13.97 -7.54
C LEU A 34 -7.51 -13.51 -8.97
N LYS A 35 -8.78 -13.30 -9.31
CA LYS A 35 -9.21 -12.85 -10.63
C LYS A 35 -8.76 -11.41 -10.87
N GLU A 36 -8.97 -10.52 -9.91
CA GLU A 36 -8.56 -9.11 -9.98
C GLU A 36 -7.05 -8.95 -10.16
N ILE A 37 -6.23 -9.70 -9.42
CA ILE A 37 -4.77 -9.61 -9.54
C ILE A 37 -4.27 -10.20 -10.86
N THR A 38 -4.92 -11.26 -11.35
CA THR A 38 -4.60 -11.82 -12.67
C THR A 38 -4.97 -10.83 -13.78
N GLU A 39 -6.15 -10.21 -13.69
CA GLU A 39 -6.61 -9.18 -14.63
C GLU A 39 -5.68 -7.96 -14.61
N PHE A 40 -5.24 -7.53 -13.43
CA PHE A 40 -4.27 -6.46 -13.26
C PHE A 40 -2.93 -6.78 -13.95
N GLY A 41 -2.40 -8.00 -13.80
CA GLY A 41 -1.17 -8.40 -14.47
C GLY A 41 -1.30 -8.41 -16.00
N VAL A 42 -2.46 -8.82 -16.52
CA VAL A 42 -2.75 -8.77 -17.97
C VAL A 42 -2.87 -7.32 -18.46
N GLU A 43 -3.53 -6.46 -17.69
CA GLU A 43 -3.63 -5.03 -17.97
C GLU A 43 -2.24 -4.38 -18.06
N LEU A 44 -1.38 -4.64 -17.07
CA LEU A 44 0.00 -4.13 -17.06
C LEU A 44 0.78 -4.58 -18.30
N ALA A 45 0.68 -5.86 -18.69
CA ALA A 45 1.34 -6.36 -19.88
C ALA A 45 0.86 -5.65 -21.16
N SER A 46 -0.40 -5.27 -21.24
CA SER A 46 -0.97 -4.57 -22.41
C SER A 46 -0.47 -3.12 -22.55
N MET A 47 -0.03 -2.49 -21.45
CA MET A 47 0.51 -1.13 -21.43
C MET A 47 1.97 -1.05 -21.91
N GLY A 48 2.67 -2.18 -21.91
CA GLY A 48 4.03 -2.30 -22.41
C GLY A 48 5.11 -2.05 -21.36
N LEU A 49 6.29 -2.59 -21.64
CA LEU A 49 7.41 -2.65 -20.71
C LEU A 49 7.90 -1.27 -20.24
N SER A 50 7.78 -0.24 -21.08
CA SER A 50 8.18 1.13 -20.75
C SER A 50 7.39 1.74 -19.57
N ILE A 51 6.15 1.30 -19.36
CA ILE A 51 5.30 1.72 -18.24
C ILE A 51 5.63 0.88 -17.02
N ILE A 52 5.77 -0.45 -17.19
CA ILE A 52 6.09 -1.39 -16.11
C ILE A 52 7.39 -0.99 -15.40
N LYS A 53 8.44 -0.63 -16.15
CA LYS A 53 9.73 -0.15 -15.60
C LYS A 53 9.65 1.13 -14.77
N LYS A 54 8.56 1.89 -14.87
CA LYS A 54 8.36 3.13 -14.11
C LYS A 54 7.52 2.91 -12.85
N LEU A 55 6.91 1.74 -12.69
CA LEU A 55 6.12 1.39 -11.52
C LEU A 55 7.04 0.95 -10.38
N PRO A 56 6.62 1.12 -9.10
CA PRO A 56 7.36 0.64 -7.94
C PRO A 56 7.20 -0.89 -7.80
N LEU A 57 7.79 -1.63 -8.73
CA LEU A 57 7.78 -3.09 -8.77
C LEU A 57 9.17 -3.64 -8.45
N ASP A 58 9.21 -4.86 -7.93
CA ASP A 58 10.48 -5.58 -7.78
C ASP A 58 11.11 -5.86 -9.13
N GLU A 59 12.45 -5.96 -9.11
CA GLU A 59 13.24 -6.42 -10.23
C GLU A 59 12.74 -7.78 -10.76
N GLU A 60 12.41 -8.74 -9.89
CA GLU A 60 11.87 -10.05 -10.30
C GLU A 60 10.55 -9.92 -11.09
N ILE A 61 9.66 -9.00 -10.70
CA ILE A 61 8.40 -8.77 -11.40
C ILE A 61 8.67 -8.12 -12.75
N VAL A 62 9.55 -7.12 -12.79
CA VAL A 62 9.94 -6.43 -14.03
C VAL A 62 10.56 -7.42 -15.01
N GLU A 63 11.51 -8.25 -14.57
CA GLU A 63 12.11 -9.33 -15.37
C GLU A 63 11.06 -10.30 -15.91
N ALA A 64 10.11 -10.72 -15.07
CA ALA A 64 9.02 -11.57 -15.53
C ALA A 64 8.18 -10.90 -16.63
N PHE A 65 8.00 -9.57 -16.61
CA PHE A 65 7.34 -8.86 -17.72
C PHE A 65 8.22 -8.73 -18.97
N GLU A 66 9.54 -8.62 -18.84
CA GLU A 66 10.48 -8.61 -19.98
C GLU A 66 10.46 -9.93 -20.76
N GLU A 67 10.29 -11.04 -20.05
CA GLU A 67 10.26 -12.38 -20.65
C GLU A 67 8.97 -12.67 -21.44
N ILE A 68 7.91 -11.85 -21.34
CA ILE A 68 6.62 -12.12 -22.00
C ILE A 68 6.78 -12.24 -23.53
N ASP A 69 7.62 -11.41 -24.12
CA ASP A 69 7.84 -11.38 -25.57
C ASP A 69 8.69 -12.56 -26.07
N THR A 70 9.51 -13.15 -25.20
CA THR A 70 10.34 -14.32 -25.54
C THR A 70 9.58 -15.63 -25.40
N VAL A 71 8.53 -15.67 -24.56
CA VAL A 71 7.68 -16.85 -24.35
C VAL A 71 6.81 -17.13 -25.59
N LYS A 72 7.15 -18.19 -26.31
CA LYS A 72 6.42 -18.66 -27.50
C LYS A 72 5.35 -19.67 -27.13
N GLY A 73 4.13 -19.46 -27.66
CA GLY A 73 3.01 -20.39 -27.51
C GLY A 73 2.02 -20.01 -26.41
N ASN A 74 0.74 -20.24 -26.68
CA ASN A 74 -0.36 -19.79 -25.82
C ASN A 74 -0.34 -20.44 -24.43
N GLU A 75 -0.01 -21.72 -24.34
CA GLU A 75 0.08 -22.42 -23.05
C GLU A 75 1.29 -21.99 -22.21
N ALA A 76 2.42 -21.69 -22.85
CA ALA A 76 3.59 -21.15 -22.17
C ALA A 76 3.29 -19.74 -21.63
N LYS A 77 2.65 -18.87 -22.43
CA LYS A 77 2.21 -17.54 -21.99
C LYS A 77 1.23 -17.60 -20.81
N LYS A 78 0.23 -18.49 -20.84
CA LYS A 78 -0.70 -18.68 -19.72
C LYS A 78 0.02 -19.07 -18.42
N ARG A 79 0.98 -19.99 -18.49
CA ARG A 79 1.80 -20.38 -17.33
C ARG A 79 2.65 -19.22 -16.82
N HIS A 80 3.19 -18.43 -17.73
CA HIS A 80 3.97 -17.24 -17.41
C HIS A 80 3.15 -16.17 -16.69
N PHE A 81 1.96 -15.85 -17.20
CA PHE A 81 1.01 -14.95 -16.52
C PHE A 81 0.58 -15.48 -15.15
N LYS A 82 0.48 -16.81 -14.97
CA LYS A 82 0.23 -17.41 -13.65
C LYS A 82 1.39 -17.19 -12.68
N ARG A 83 2.65 -17.21 -13.16
CA ARG A 83 3.85 -16.86 -12.36
C ARG A 83 3.79 -15.39 -11.96
N ILE A 84 3.57 -14.49 -12.91
CA ILE A 84 3.42 -13.04 -12.66
C ILE A 84 2.30 -12.77 -11.64
N GLY A 85 1.13 -13.39 -11.81
CA GLY A 85 0.01 -13.27 -10.87
C GLY A 85 0.29 -13.88 -9.48
N LYS A 86 1.26 -14.79 -9.35
CA LYS A 86 1.75 -15.25 -8.05
C LYS A 86 2.65 -14.18 -7.40
N LEU A 87 3.62 -13.64 -8.15
CA LEU A 87 4.52 -12.60 -7.65
C LEU A 87 3.76 -11.33 -7.23
N LEU A 88 2.78 -10.91 -8.01
CA LEU A 88 1.92 -9.76 -7.69
C LEU A 88 1.08 -9.97 -6.40
N ARG A 89 0.77 -11.22 -6.03
CA ARG A 89 0.00 -11.52 -4.79
C ARG A 89 0.85 -11.49 -3.54
N GLU A 90 2.15 -11.74 -3.68
CA GLU A 90 3.09 -11.75 -2.56
C GLU A 90 3.51 -10.32 -2.18
N ARG A 91 3.01 -9.30 -2.90
CA ARG A 91 3.31 -7.89 -2.71
C ARG A 91 2.05 -7.08 -2.42
N GLU A 92 2.24 -5.97 -1.72
CA GLU A 92 1.21 -4.94 -1.57
C GLU A 92 1.15 -4.10 -2.85
N LEU A 93 0.02 -4.15 -3.56
CA LEU A 93 -0.13 -3.54 -4.89
C LEU A 93 -0.71 -2.13 -4.85
N ASP A 94 -1.00 -1.58 -3.67
CA ASP A 94 -1.68 -0.29 -3.55
C ASP A 94 -0.84 0.85 -4.12
N ASP A 95 0.46 0.86 -3.84
CA ASP A 95 1.40 1.82 -4.44
C ASP A 95 1.48 1.68 -5.96
N VAL A 96 1.45 0.45 -6.46
CA VAL A 96 1.49 0.15 -7.91
C VAL A 96 0.21 0.68 -8.58
N ARG A 97 -0.95 0.49 -7.96
CA ARG A 97 -2.25 0.99 -8.45
C ARG A 97 -2.28 2.51 -8.47
N ILE A 98 -1.83 3.15 -7.40
CA ILE A 98 -1.74 4.62 -7.31
C ILE A 98 -0.78 5.16 -8.37
N ALA A 99 0.39 4.53 -8.53
CA ALA A 99 1.34 4.91 -9.56
C ALA A 99 0.72 4.78 -10.95
N LEU A 100 0.03 3.66 -11.23
CA LEU A 100 -0.64 3.40 -12.49
C LEU A 100 -1.72 4.45 -12.82
N GLU A 101 -2.56 4.82 -11.86
CA GLU A 101 -3.57 5.88 -12.06
C GLU A 101 -2.92 7.21 -12.43
N ARG A 102 -1.79 7.56 -11.81
CA ARG A 102 -1.04 8.79 -12.17
C ARG A 102 -0.58 8.75 -13.62
N ILE A 103 -0.09 7.61 -14.11
CA ILE A 103 0.30 7.43 -15.52
C ILE A 103 -0.89 7.67 -16.44
N LYS A 104 -2.03 7.03 -16.13
CA LYS A 104 -3.27 7.17 -16.92
C LYS A 104 -3.76 8.62 -16.99
N LEU A 105 -3.57 9.38 -15.92
CA LEU A 105 -3.91 10.80 -15.84
C LEU A 105 -2.87 11.73 -16.51
N GLY A 106 -1.82 11.19 -17.12
CA GLY A 106 -0.73 11.97 -17.72
C GLY A 106 0.06 12.78 -16.70
N LYS A 107 -0.05 12.44 -15.42
CA LYS A 107 0.72 13.09 -14.35
C LYS A 107 2.13 12.50 -14.35
N PRO A 108 3.17 13.30 -14.05
CA PRO A 108 4.51 12.77 -13.93
C PRO A 108 4.54 11.63 -12.92
N LEU A 109 5.18 10.52 -13.32
CA LEU A 109 5.57 9.40 -12.46
C LEU A 109 6.69 9.80 -11.49
N SER A 110 6.67 11.03 -10.98
CA SER A 110 7.68 11.52 -10.04
C SER A 110 7.57 10.73 -8.75
N THR A 111 8.23 9.57 -8.80
CA THR A 111 8.67 8.57 -7.83
C THR A 111 7.63 8.19 -6.78
N SER A 112 7.82 7.09 -6.07
CA SER A 112 7.58 7.15 -4.64
C SER A 112 8.42 8.30 -4.10
N ALA A 113 8.00 9.55 -4.30
CA ALA A 113 8.52 10.64 -3.52
C ALA A 113 7.98 10.32 -2.14
N GLU A 114 8.82 9.69 -1.31
CA GLU A 114 8.76 9.84 0.14
C GLU A 114 8.13 11.21 0.40
N PRO A 115 6.96 11.24 1.05
CA PRO A 115 6.23 12.48 1.22
C PRO A 115 7.25 13.51 1.67
N SER A 116 7.38 14.60 0.90
CA SER A 116 8.43 15.56 1.17
C SER A 116 8.32 15.95 2.64
N LEU A 117 9.42 16.30 3.30
CA LEU A 117 9.36 16.70 4.71
C LEU A 117 8.23 17.74 4.96
N ARG A 118 7.93 18.56 3.95
CA ARG A 118 6.84 19.54 3.90
C ARG A 118 5.44 18.90 3.86
N ASP A 119 5.23 17.88 3.05
CA ASP A 119 3.97 17.12 2.99
C ASP A 119 3.72 16.35 4.28
N LEU A 120 4.78 15.78 4.87
CA LEU A 120 4.72 15.15 6.19
C LEU A 120 4.30 16.16 7.27
N TRP A 121 4.90 17.35 7.29
CA TRP A 121 4.50 18.40 8.23
C TRP A 121 3.06 18.88 8.01
N PHE A 122 2.61 19.00 6.76
CA PHE A 122 1.22 19.36 6.49
C PHE A 122 0.26 18.30 7.04
N ASP A 123 0.53 17.02 6.76
CA ASP A 123 -0.26 15.90 7.25
C ASP A 123 -0.32 15.86 8.78
N LYS A 124 0.84 15.97 9.43
CA LYS A 124 0.98 16.06 10.89
C LYS A 124 0.14 17.18 11.49
N LEU A 125 0.25 18.40 10.96
CA LEU A 125 -0.42 19.58 11.51
C LEU A 125 -1.94 19.58 11.28
N ILE A 126 -2.38 19.07 10.13
CA ILE A 126 -3.79 19.12 9.69
C ILE A 126 -4.55 17.84 10.01
N ASN A 127 -4.05 16.68 9.61
CA ASN A 127 -4.74 15.41 9.74
C ASN A 127 -4.48 14.75 11.09
N GLN A 128 -3.24 14.81 11.60
CA GLN A 128 -2.88 14.21 12.90
C GLN A 128 -3.08 15.16 14.08
N ASN A 129 -3.49 16.41 13.83
CA ASN A 129 -3.62 17.46 14.83
C ASN A 129 -2.37 17.67 15.71
N GLU A 130 -1.18 17.39 15.16
CA GLU A 130 0.08 17.53 15.89
C GLU A 130 0.31 19.00 16.31
N ASN A 131 1.00 19.17 17.44
CA ASN A 131 1.27 20.48 18.00
C ASN A 131 2.18 21.30 17.06
N PRO A 132 1.78 22.53 16.64
CA PRO A 132 2.61 23.40 15.80
C PRO A 132 3.99 23.72 16.38
N GLU A 133 4.18 23.58 17.70
CA GLU A 133 5.47 23.75 18.36
C GLU A 133 6.54 22.80 17.81
N ALA A 134 6.17 21.58 17.39
CA ALA A 134 7.12 20.64 16.79
C ALA A 134 7.70 21.17 15.47
N PHE A 135 6.87 21.78 14.63
CA PHE A 135 7.31 22.44 13.40
C PHE A 135 8.21 23.64 13.68
N ILE A 136 7.85 24.45 14.70
CA ILE A 136 8.60 25.67 15.04
C ILE A 136 9.96 25.32 15.65
N SER A 137 10.04 24.23 16.41
CA SER A 137 11.31 23.69 16.90
C SER A 137 12.21 23.23 15.74
N ALA A 138 11.63 22.57 14.73
CA ALA A 138 12.35 22.14 13.54
C ALA A 138 12.75 23.31 12.62
N PHE A 139 11.96 24.39 12.59
CA PHE A 139 12.21 25.60 11.79
C PHE A 139 12.08 26.87 12.63
N PRO A 140 13.12 27.24 13.41
CA PRO A 140 13.09 28.39 14.33
C PRO A 140 12.83 29.74 13.66
N ASN A 141 13.18 29.87 12.38
CA ASN A 141 12.98 31.08 11.58
C ASN A 141 11.53 31.24 11.07
N SER A 142 10.65 30.29 11.37
CA SER A 142 9.25 30.36 10.97
C SER A 142 8.45 31.36 11.80
N ASP A 143 7.57 32.12 11.13
CA ASP A 143 6.61 32.98 11.81
C ASP A 143 5.53 32.13 12.51
N ARG A 144 5.67 32.02 13.83
CA ARG A 144 4.76 31.27 14.71
C ARG A 144 3.31 31.74 14.61
N GLN A 145 3.07 33.05 14.52
CA GLN A 145 1.73 33.61 14.51
C GLN A 145 1.04 33.32 13.17
N LYS A 146 1.76 33.51 12.07
CA LYS A 146 1.29 33.21 10.72
C LYS A 146 1.02 31.73 10.53
N LEU A 147 1.90 30.84 10.99
CA LEU A 147 1.70 29.39 10.93
C LEU A 147 0.40 28.98 11.62
N ARG A 148 0.20 29.40 12.88
CA ARG A 148 -1.00 29.05 13.65
C ARG A 148 -2.28 29.57 12.98
N GLN A 149 -2.24 30.75 12.38
CA GLN A 149 -3.38 31.28 11.64
C GLN A 149 -3.71 30.44 10.40
N LEU A 150 -2.69 30.05 9.63
CA LEU A 150 -2.85 29.23 8.45
C LEU A 150 -3.38 27.84 8.79
N ILE A 151 -2.90 27.22 9.87
CA ILE A 151 -3.39 25.92 10.36
C ILE A 151 -4.87 26.03 10.74
N ARG A 152 -5.26 27.03 11.54
CA ARG A 152 -6.67 27.20 11.93
C ARG A 152 -7.58 27.38 10.72
N ASN A 153 -7.15 28.20 9.75
CA ASN A 153 -7.92 28.44 8.54
C ASN A 153 -8.03 27.17 7.68
N ALA A 154 -6.93 26.42 7.54
CA ALA A 154 -6.90 25.15 6.82
C ALA A 154 -7.76 24.07 7.48
N LYS A 155 -7.84 24.02 8.81
CA LYS A 155 -8.75 23.11 9.53
C LYS A 155 -10.22 23.50 9.35
N LYS A 156 -10.52 24.80 9.28
CA LYS A 156 -11.89 25.30 9.12
C LYS A 156 -12.44 25.12 7.71
N ASP A 157 -11.64 25.44 6.69
CA ASP A 157 -12.01 25.28 5.28
C ASP A 157 -10.78 24.80 4.47
N PRO A 158 -10.55 23.48 4.43
CA PRO A 158 -9.41 22.89 3.74
C PRO A 158 -9.38 23.26 2.25
N SER A 159 -10.55 23.33 1.60
CA SER A 159 -10.66 23.57 0.16
C SER A 159 -10.04 24.90 -0.27
N LYS A 160 -10.13 25.93 0.58
CA LYS A 160 -9.62 27.29 0.30
C LYS A 160 -8.25 27.58 0.90
N HIS A 161 -7.90 26.90 1.99
CA HIS A 161 -6.74 27.29 2.81
C HIS A 161 -5.64 26.23 2.88
N ALA A 162 -5.88 24.97 2.49
CA ALA A 162 -4.84 23.94 2.45
C ALA A 162 -3.67 24.34 1.53
N GLY A 163 -3.97 24.87 0.34
CA GLY A 163 -2.93 25.31 -0.61
C GLY A 163 -2.03 26.42 -0.05
N LYS A 164 -2.61 27.39 0.66
CA LYS A 164 -1.87 28.50 1.29
C LYS A 164 -0.94 28.01 2.41
N LEU A 165 -1.40 27.05 3.22
CA LEU A 165 -0.58 26.44 4.25
C LEU A 165 0.57 25.63 3.64
N LYS A 166 0.31 24.82 2.61
CA LYS A 166 1.36 24.07 1.89
C LYS A 166 2.41 25.00 1.28
N GLN A 167 1.98 26.11 0.68
CA GLN A 167 2.90 27.11 0.13
C GLN A 167 3.76 27.75 1.22
N TYR A 168 3.18 28.06 2.38
CA TYR A 168 3.93 28.61 3.51
C TYR A 168 4.95 27.62 4.06
N ILE A 169 4.55 26.37 4.33
CA ILE A 169 5.46 25.30 4.78
C ILE A 169 6.61 25.11 3.77
N SER A 170 6.33 25.24 2.47
CA SER A 170 7.34 25.16 1.42
C SER A 170 8.29 26.38 1.38
N SER A 171 7.83 27.55 1.81
CA SER A 171 8.65 28.77 1.83
C SER A 171 9.60 28.87 3.02
N VAL A 172 9.37 28.06 4.06
CA VAL A 172 10.22 28.02 5.26
C VAL A 172 11.39 27.05 4.99
N GLN A 173 12.61 27.54 5.18
CA GLN A 173 13.87 26.77 5.10
C GLN A 173 14.55 26.73 6.45
#